data_AF-A0A6V7W7N4-F1
#
_entry.id   AF-A0A6V7W7N4-F1
#
_cell.length_a   1.000
_cell.length_b   1.000
_cell.length_c   1.000
_cell.angle_alpha   90.00
_cell.angle_beta   90.00
_cell.angle_gamma   90.00
#
_symmetry.space_group_name_H-M   'P 1'
#
loop_
_entity.id
_entity.type
_entity.pdbx_description
1 polymer ?
#
loop_
_entity_poly.entity_id
_entity_poly.type
_entity_poly.pdbx_seq_one_letter_code
_entity_poly.pdbx_strand_id
1 'polypeptide(L)'
;MKNIGIPLNEEKYEAQIYVPKVVDYWNNIYEKNGYRFKVFIFNERCEEKLKYKYGSETYNTPIPIYHSDDHFDGIRTVGAQFGSHWQYCYSCEKKYRRAREHDNKCKSRCRLCGRVGVGKPCPVS
;
A
#
# COMPACT_ATOMS: atom_id res chain seq x y z
N MET A 1 -7.08 -6.04 18.96
CA MET A 1 -8.10 -4.96 18.96
C MET A 1 -8.25 -4.35 20.35
N LYS A 2 -8.80 -5.05 21.37
CA LYS A 2 -8.89 -4.53 22.76
C LYS A 2 -7.53 -4.09 23.34
N ASN A 3 -6.48 -4.88 23.10
CA ASN A 3 -5.12 -4.60 23.61
C ASN A 3 -4.45 -3.34 23.02
N ILE A 4 -5.05 -2.72 21.99
CA ILE A 4 -4.56 -1.48 21.38
C ILE A 4 -5.59 -0.35 21.45
N GLY A 5 -6.57 -0.46 22.36
CA GLY A 5 -7.56 0.59 22.59
C GLY A 5 -8.45 0.86 21.37
N ILE A 6 -8.72 -0.17 20.57
CA ILE A 6 -9.72 -0.11 19.51
C ILE A 6 -11.01 -0.70 20.06
N PRO A 7 -12.08 0.12 20.21
CA PRO A 7 -13.40 -0.37 20.62
C PRO A 7 -13.89 -1.42 19.62
N LEU A 8 -14.62 -2.39 20.13
CA LEU A 8 -15.31 -3.39 19.32
C LEU A 8 -16.78 -2.95 19.32
N ASN A 9 -17.41 -2.90 18.14
CA ASN A 9 -18.81 -2.50 17.91
C ASN A 9 -19.09 -1.00 17.74
N GLU A 10 -18.10 -0.20 17.30
CA GLU A 10 -18.44 1.11 16.74
C GLU A 10 -19.24 0.93 15.44
N GLU A 11 -20.19 1.82 15.21
CA GLU A 11 -20.93 1.87 13.94
C GLU A 11 -19.99 2.22 12.78
N LYS A 12 -18.97 3.04 13.03
CA LYS A 12 -18.00 3.51 12.03
C LYS A 12 -16.60 3.65 12.62
N TYR A 13 -15.59 3.47 11.78
CA TYR A 13 -14.19 3.63 12.15
C TYR A 13 -13.50 4.67 11.27
N GLU A 14 -13.07 5.79 11.84
CA GLU A 14 -12.28 6.79 11.14
C GLU A 14 -10.86 6.29 10.83
N ALA A 15 -10.51 6.22 9.54
CA ALA A 15 -9.23 5.69 9.10
C ALA A 15 -8.03 6.41 9.75
N GLN A 16 -8.12 7.73 9.90
CA GLN A 16 -7.07 8.57 10.49
C GLN A 16 -6.81 8.25 11.98
N ILE A 17 -7.79 7.67 12.67
CA ILE A 17 -7.72 7.33 14.09
C ILE A 17 -7.28 5.89 14.28
N TYR A 18 -7.87 4.95 13.54
CA TYR A 18 -7.73 3.52 13.82
C TYR A 18 -6.61 2.85 13.01
N VAL A 19 -6.35 3.29 11.77
CA VAL A 19 -5.29 2.68 10.95
C VAL A 19 -3.91 2.85 11.58
N PRO A 20 -3.53 4.01 12.13
CA PRO A 20 -2.26 4.15 12.83
C PRO A 20 -2.06 3.11 13.93
N LYS A 21 -3.06 2.93 14.80
CA LYS A 21 -3.03 1.98 15.91
C LYS A 21 -2.79 0.54 15.44
N VAL A 22 -3.45 0.13 14.36
CA VAL A 22 -3.30 -1.23 13.81
C VAL A 22 -1.94 -1.41 13.14
N VAL A 23 -1.54 -0.46 12.29
CA VAL A 23 -0.27 -0.54 11.54
C VAL A 23 0.92 -0.53 12.49
N ASP A 24 0.92 0.36 13.48
CA ASP A 24 2.00 0.43 14.46
C ASP A 24 2.07 -0.84 15.31
N TYR A 25 0.90 -1.38 15.72
CA TYR A 25 0.85 -2.65 16.43
C TYR A 25 1.45 -3.80 15.63
N TRP A 26 1.11 -3.95 14.35
CA TRP A 26 1.67 -5.01 13.51
C TRP A 26 3.15 -4.80 13.20
N ASN A 27 3.57 -3.57 12.91
CA ASN A 27 4.99 -3.26 12.70
C ASN A 27 5.80 -3.60 13.96
N ASN A 28 5.33 -3.24 15.16
CA ASN A 28 6.01 -3.59 16.40
C ASN A 28 6.16 -5.11 16.61
N ILE A 29 5.21 -5.92 16.14
CA ILE A 29 5.27 -7.38 16.29
C ILE A 29 6.18 -8.03 15.25
N TYR A 30 6.08 -7.60 13.99
CA TYR A 30 6.64 -8.32 12.85
C TYR A 30 7.88 -7.65 12.22
N GLU A 31 8.26 -6.45 12.64
CA GLU A 31 9.43 -5.75 12.07
C GLU A 31 10.73 -6.55 12.29
N LYS A 32 10.87 -7.25 13.43
CA LYS A 32 11.99 -8.15 13.68
C LYS A 32 12.10 -9.30 12.67
N ASN A 33 10.97 -9.68 12.05
CA ASN A 33 10.89 -10.67 10.98
C ASN A 33 11.04 -10.04 9.58
N GLY A 34 11.36 -8.73 9.53
CA GLY A 34 11.57 -7.97 8.31
C GLY A 34 10.29 -7.42 7.69
N TYR A 35 9.11 -7.60 8.29
CA TYR A 35 7.86 -7.06 7.73
C TYR A 35 7.63 -5.62 8.16
N ARG A 36 7.41 -4.75 7.19
CA ARG A 36 7.01 -3.36 7.40
C ARG A 36 5.77 -3.08 6.57
N PHE A 37 4.65 -2.95 7.27
CA PHE A 37 3.34 -2.70 6.72
C PHE A 37 3.14 -1.20 6.45
N LYS A 38 2.54 -0.90 5.30
CA LYS A 38 2.02 0.43 4.98
C LYS A 38 0.64 0.27 4.36
N VAL A 39 -0.35 0.94 4.94
CA VAL A 39 -1.73 0.93 4.47
C VAL A 39 -1.92 2.00 3.41
N PHE A 40 -2.66 1.67 2.36
CA PHE A 40 -3.06 2.54 1.26
C PHE A 40 -4.57 2.44 1.08
N ILE A 41 -5.29 3.52 1.36
CA ILE A 41 -6.75 3.56 1.25
C ILE A 41 -7.15 4.28 -0.02
N PHE A 42 -7.91 3.58 -0.85
CA PHE A 42 -8.49 4.06 -2.10
C PHE A 42 -9.96 4.44 -1.88
N ASN A 43 -10.43 5.44 -2.62
CA ASN A 43 -11.85 5.82 -2.68
C ASN A 43 -12.57 5.09 -3.82
N GLU A 44 -13.87 5.36 -3.97
CA GLU A 44 -14.66 4.95 -5.12
C GLU A 44 -13.94 5.26 -6.44
N ARG A 45 -13.99 4.30 -7.37
CA ARG A 45 -13.34 4.33 -8.70
C ARG A 45 -11.82 4.33 -8.70
N CYS A 46 -11.17 4.18 -7.55
CA CYS A 46 -9.73 4.19 -7.42
C CYS A 46 -9.12 5.35 -8.23
N GLU A 47 -9.46 6.58 -7.83
CA GLU A 47 -8.87 7.76 -8.45
C GLU A 47 -7.35 7.77 -8.25
N GLU A 48 -6.62 8.60 -9.02
CA GLU A 48 -5.15 8.63 -8.94
C GLU A 48 -4.62 9.05 -7.55
N LYS A 49 -5.48 9.59 -6.69
CA LYS A 49 -5.12 10.08 -5.36
C LYS A 49 -5.71 9.17 -4.28
N LEU A 50 -4.83 8.68 -3.42
CA LEU A 50 -5.21 7.94 -2.21
C LEU A 50 -6.06 8.82 -1.28
N LYS A 51 -7.10 8.23 -0.68
CA LYS A 51 -7.91 8.86 0.38
C LYS A 51 -7.09 9.01 1.66
N TYR A 52 -6.28 8.01 1.97
CA TYR A 52 -5.42 7.99 3.16
C TYR A 52 -4.28 7.00 2.98
N LYS A 53 -3.15 7.23 3.66
CA LYS A 53 -2.06 6.26 3.76
C LYS A 53 -1.36 6.40 5.10
N TYR A 54 -0.86 5.31 5.64
CA TYR A 54 -0.12 5.34 6.91
C TYR A 54 0.90 4.20 7.00
N GLY A 55 2.07 4.50 7.55
CA GLY A 55 3.20 3.59 7.73
C GLY A 55 4.51 4.20 7.23
N SER A 56 5.62 3.51 7.51
CA SER A 56 6.98 3.95 7.17
C SER A 56 7.16 4.28 5.68
N GLU A 57 8.02 5.25 5.35
CA GLU A 57 8.47 5.46 3.96
C GLU A 57 9.30 4.28 3.44
N THR A 58 9.92 3.51 4.34
CA THR A 58 10.57 2.25 4.03
C THR A 58 9.68 1.08 4.45
N TYR A 59 8.96 0.50 3.49
CA TYR A 59 8.06 -0.62 3.70
C TYR A 59 8.27 -1.72 2.65
N ASN A 60 7.82 -2.93 2.93
CA ASN A 60 7.85 -4.05 1.99
C ASN A 60 6.52 -4.84 1.93
N THR A 61 5.54 -4.46 2.75
CA THR A 61 4.21 -5.09 2.75
C THR A 61 3.11 -4.05 2.61
N PRO A 62 2.78 -3.62 1.38
CA PRO A 62 1.65 -2.72 1.16
C PRO A 62 0.33 -3.42 1.45
N ILE A 63 -0.56 -2.76 2.18
CA ILE A 63 -1.92 -3.23 2.47
C ILE A 63 -2.91 -2.28 1.78
N PRO A 64 -3.46 -2.68 0.63
CA PRO A 64 -4.47 -1.89 -0.05
C PRO A 64 -5.86 -2.13 0.54
N ILE A 65 -6.56 -1.03 0.81
CA ILE A 65 -7.91 -1.03 1.35
C ILE A 65 -8.78 -0.15 0.46
N TYR A 66 -9.96 -0.64 0.11
CA TYR A 66 -10.99 0.13 -0.54
C TYR A 66 -11.94 0.68 0.55
N HIS A 67 -12.33 1.94 0.45
CA HIS A 67 -13.25 2.56 1.38
C HIS A 67 -14.36 3.30 0.64
N SER A 68 -15.59 2.76 0.71
CA SER A 68 -16.83 3.35 0.21
C SER A 68 -17.95 3.12 1.22
N ASP A 69 -18.92 4.05 1.30
CA ASP A 69 -20.12 3.92 2.15
C ASP A 69 -19.82 3.49 3.59
N ASP A 70 -18.78 4.07 4.18
CA ASP A 70 -18.30 3.79 5.54
C ASP A 70 -17.86 2.32 5.79
N HIS A 71 -17.60 1.57 4.71
CA HIS A 71 -17.13 0.19 4.74
C HIS A 71 -15.70 0.05 4.22
N PHE A 72 -14.87 -0.77 4.89
CA PHE A 72 -13.50 -1.06 4.48
C PHE A 72 -13.37 -2.46 3.91
N ASP A 73 -12.95 -2.56 2.65
CA ASP A 73 -12.73 -3.82 1.95
C ASP A 73 -11.25 -4.04 1.64
N GLY A 74 -10.78 -5.27 1.87
CA GLY A 74 -9.43 -5.67 1.46
C GLY A 74 -9.35 -5.80 -0.07
N ILE A 75 -8.36 -5.17 -0.70
CA ILE A 75 -8.16 -5.29 -2.14
C ILE A 75 -7.13 -6.38 -2.43
N ARG A 76 -7.56 -7.51 -3.01
CA ARG A 76 -6.62 -8.58 -3.39
C ARG A 76 -5.66 -8.19 -4.51
N THR A 77 -6.14 -7.41 -5.48
CA THR A 77 -5.34 -6.96 -6.63
C THR A 77 -5.75 -5.56 -7.04
N VAL A 78 -4.98 -4.54 -6.63
CA VAL A 78 -5.35 -3.13 -6.87
C VAL A 78 -5.42 -2.80 -8.35
N GLY A 79 -4.55 -3.39 -9.18
CA GLY A 79 -4.60 -3.23 -10.63
C GLY A 79 -5.98 -3.53 -11.22
N ALA A 80 -6.65 -4.58 -10.72
CA ALA A 80 -7.98 -4.99 -11.19
C ALA A 80 -9.06 -3.93 -10.91
N GLN A 81 -8.89 -3.12 -9.87
CA GLN A 81 -9.82 -2.04 -9.54
C GLN A 81 -9.79 -0.88 -10.55
N PHE A 82 -8.68 -0.72 -11.28
CA PHE A 82 -8.54 0.31 -12.32
C PHE A 82 -8.87 -0.23 -13.72
N GLY A 83 -9.27 -1.51 -13.85
CA GLY A 83 -9.52 -2.20 -15.12
C GLY A 83 -8.41 -3.19 -15.53
N SER A 84 -8.73 -4.10 -16.45
CA SER A 84 -7.95 -5.31 -16.82
C SER A 84 -6.50 -5.09 -17.30
N HIS A 85 -6.11 -3.84 -17.57
CA HIS A 85 -4.79 -3.51 -18.13
C HIS A 85 -3.99 -2.55 -17.24
N TRP A 86 -4.51 -2.22 -16.06
CA TRP A 86 -3.86 -1.28 -15.17
C TRP A 86 -3.19 -2.02 -14.02
N GLN A 87 -2.04 -1.50 -13.62
CA GLN A 87 -1.28 -1.91 -12.46
C GLN A 87 -1.05 -0.68 -11.59
N TYR A 88 -0.71 -0.88 -10.31
CA TYR A 88 -0.48 0.22 -9.38
C TYR A 88 0.89 0.06 -8.71
N CYS A 89 1.66 1.14 -8.73
CA CYS A 89 2.93 1.20 -8.01
C CYS A 89 2.73 1.97 -6.71
N TYR A 90 2.86 1.27 -5.58
CA TYR A 90 2.71 1.89 -4.25
C TYR A 90 3.82 2.86 -3.88
N SER A 91 5.01 2.74 -4.49
CA SER A 91 6.11 3.66 -4.18
C SER A 91 6.08 4.91 -5.03
N CYS A 92 5.55 4.82 -6.25
CA CYS A 92 5.29 5.99 -7.09
C CYS A 92 3.91 6.59 -6.85
N GLU A 93 3.04 5.86 -6.16
CA GLU A 93 1.62 6.16 -5.91
C GLU A 93 0.88 6.50 -7.21
N LYS A 94 1.11 5.70 -8.26
CA LYS A 94 0.56 5.90 -9.60
C LYS A 94 0.21 4.60 -10.28
N LYS A 95 -0.86 4.63 -11.08
CA LYS A 95 -1.21 3.55 -11.99
C LYS A 95 -0.37 3.60 -13.27
N TYR A 96 -0.16 2.44 -13.87
CA TYR A 96 0.56 2.32 -15.14
C TYR A 96 0.02 1.12 -15.94
N ARG A 97 0.19 1.14 -17.27
CA ARG A 97 -0.31 0.07 -18.16
C ARG A 97 0.74 -0.98 -18.48
N ARG A 98 2.01 -0.57 -18.59
CA ARG A 98 3.12 -1.42 -19.03
C ARG A 98 4.26 -1.34 -18.03
N ALA A 99 4.64 -2.48 -17.46
CA ALA A 99 5.73 -2.55 -16.47
C ALA A 99 7.04 -1.98 -17.01
N ARG A 100 7.42 -2.30 -18.25
CA ARG A 100 8.64 -1.79 -18.89
C ARG A 100 8.72 -0.27 -18.94
N GLU A 101 7.60 0.41 -19.22
CA GLU A 101 7.56 1.87 -19.28
C GLU A 101 7.61 2.50 -17.89
N HIS A 102 7.00 1.82 -16.91
CA HIS A 102 7.02 2.25 -15.52
C HIS A 102 8.39 2.08 -14.88
N ASP A 103 9.03 0.92 -15.04
CA ASP A 103 10.31 0.57 -14.41
C ASP A 103 11.41 1.60 -14.72
N ASN A 104 11.45 2.13 -15.95
CA ASN A 104 12.40 3.16 -16.36
C ASN A 104 12.22 4.51 -15.64
N LYS A 105 11.02 4.79 -15.13
CA LYS A 105 10.65 6.05 -14.45
C LYS A 105 10.36 5.84 -12.96
N CYS A 106 10.45 4.60 -12.50
CA CYS A 106 10.02 4.18 -11.19
C CYS A 106 11.00 4.68 -10.13
N LYS A 107 10.49 5.42 -9.13
CA LYS A 107 11.31 5.90 -8.01
C LYS A 107 11.60 4.80 -6.98
N SER A 108 10.85 3.68 -7.02
CA SER A 108 11.13 2.54 -6.13
C SER A 108 12.36 1.76 -6.57
N ARG A 109 13.09 1.34 -5.55
CA ARG A 109 14.14 0.34 -5.59
C ARG A 109 13.78 -0.84 -6.53
N CYS A 110 14.71 -1.29 -7.37
CA CYS A 110 14.46 -2.49 -8.20
C CYS A 110 14.02 -3.68 -7.34
N ARG A 111 12.95 -4.35 -7.76
CA ARG A 111 12.38 -5.52 -7.08
C ARG A 111 13.37 -6.67 -6.85
N LEU A 112 14.40 -6.78 -7.68
CA LEU A 112 15.42 -7.84 -7.58
C LEU A 112 16.54 -7.52 -6.59
N CYS A 113 16.92 -6.25 -6.47
CA CYS A 113 18.21 -5.88 -5.88
C CYS A 113 18.15 -4.67 -4.94
N GLY A 114 16.98 -4.07 -4.69
CA GLY A 114 16.80 -3.06 -3.64
C GLY A 114 17.50 -1.71 -3.84
N ARG A 115 18.31 -1.50 -4.89
CA ARG A 115 19.02 -0.22 -5.15
C ARG A 115 18.16 0.82 -5.93
N VAL A 116 18.54 2.10 -5.89
CA VAL A 116 18.01 3.22 -6.71
C VAL A 116 19.17 3.80 -7.55
N GLY A 117 18.97 4.21 -8.82
CA GLY A 117 20.00 4.88 -9.64
C GLY A 117 20.19 4.36 -11.08
N VAL A 118 21.20 4.88 -11.81
CA VAL A 118 21.59 4.47 -13.18
C VAL A 118 21.98 2.97 -13.20
N GLY A 119 21.54 2.22 -14.22
CA GLY A 119 21.68 0.74 -14.25
C GLY A 119 20.47 -0.01 -13.67
N LYS A 120 19.28 0.60 -13.75
CA LYS A 120 17.98 0.01 -13.37
C LYS A 120 17.10 -0.19 -14.62
N PRO A 121 16.31 -1.28 -14.69
CA PRO A 121 16.27 -2.43 -13.77
C PRO A 121 17.59 -3.23 -13.77
N CYS A 122 17.82 -4.04 -12.72
CA CYS A 122 18.94 -4.99 -12.70
C CYS A 122 18.81 -5.91 -13.94
N PRO A 123 19.90 -6.20 -14.69
CA PRO A 123 19.86 -7.17 -15.79
C PRO A 123 19.28 -8.49 -15.27
N VAL A 124 18.32 -9.04 -15.98
CA VAL A 124 17.79 -10.37 -15.69
C VAL A 124 18.84 -11.36 -16.15
N SER A 125 19.48 -12.05 -15.20
CA SER A 125 20.31 -13.24 -15.47
C SER A 125 19.42 -14.40 -15.89
#